data_AF-A0A9E2LV40-F1
#
_entry.id   AF-A0A9E2LV40-F1
#
_cell.length_a   1.000
_cell.length_b   1.000
_cell.length_c   1.000
_cell.angle_alpha   90.00
_cell.angle_beta   90.00
_cell.angle_gamma   90.00
#
_symmetry.space_group_name_H-M   'P 1'
#
loop_
_entity.id
_entity.type
_entity.pdbx_description
1 polymer ?
#
loop_
_entity_poly.entity_id
_entity_poly.type
_entity_poly.pdbx_seq_one_letter_code
_entity_poly.pdbx_strand_id
1 'polypeptide(L)'
;MKTLFLLTLPLLCLVGCPGPRTTTTTTGGDAAAEKPTLPPAVEAPAPLIIDKVKIKVGDRVGSFTVKSVERAEGFLLDVTLDGELEVSGKYHYSDFTGDGDGWIFEIDADAANRLPYLSGEGPEQIRMYVLSNSPEALTLLGKGPGTAVVVLDGLSIGERQIDRRARLVRALKVTPTAPEEK
;
A
#
# COMPACT_ATOMS: atom_id res chain seq x y z
N MET A 1 18.56 28.32 -23.83
CA MET A 1 19.40 27.61 -24.83
C MET A 1 18.87 26.19 -24.96
N LYS A 2 18.55 25.78 -26.19
CA LYS A 2 17.97 24.49 -26.57
C LYS A 2 19.11 23.49 -26.74
N THR A 3 19.06 22.34 -26.09
CA THR A 3 19.92 21.20 -26.43
C THR A 3 19.08 19.93 -26.42
N LEU A 4 18.78 19.50 -27.64
CA LEU A 4 18.21 18.21 -28.05
C LEU A 4 19.26 17.12 -27.78
N PHE A 5 18.88 16.00 -27.18
CA PHE A 5 19.67 14.77 -27.22
C PHE A 5 18.81 13.67 -27.85
N LEU A 6 19.08 13.39 -29.13
CA LEU A 6 18.70 12.14 -29.78
C LEU A 6 19.69 11.06 -29.32
N LEU A 7 19.18 9.89 -28.94
CA LEU A 7 19.99 8.68 -28.82
C LEU A 7 19.34 7.55 -29.61
N THR A 8 20.19 6.95 -30.43
CA THR A 8 20.00 6.06 -31.56
C THR A 8 19.81 4.59 -31.16
N LEU A 9 18.90 3.90 -31.85
CA LEU A 9 18.79 2.43 -31.87
C LEU A 9 19.94 1.80 -32.65
N PRO A 10 20.49 0.64 -32.23
CA PRO A 10 21.23 -0.24 -33.12
C PRO A 10 20.31 -1.32 -33.73
N LEU A 11 20.37 -1.36 -35.05
CA LEU A 11 19.86 -2.37 -35.98
C LEU A 11 20.76 -3.62 -35.91
N LEU A 12 20.21 -4.82 -35.65
CA LEU A 12 20.91 -6.08 -35.88
C LEU A 12 20.33 -6.77 -37.12
N CYS A 13 21.21 -6.99 -38.11
CA CYS A 13 20.91 -7.75 -39.32
C CYS A 13 21.51 -9.16 -39.26
N LEU A 14 20.69 -10.12 -39.69
CA LEU A 14 20.95 -11.27 -40.58
C LEU A 14 22.05 -12.29 -40.20
N VAL A 15 21.66 -13.56 -40.05
CA VAL A 15 22.21 -14.65 -40.88
C VAL A 15 21.11 -15.67 -41.18
N GLY A 16 20.86 -15.93 -42.46
CA GLY A 16 19.99 -17.00 -42.93
C GLY A 16 20.76 -18.31 -43.15
N CYS A 17 20.03 -19.42 -43.13
CA CYS A 17 20.44 -20.69 -43.71
C CYS A 17 19.22 -21.31 -44.42
N PRO A 18 19.28 -21.58 -45.74
CA PRO A 18 18.19 -22.24 -46.45
C PRO A 18 18.47 -23.74 -46.68
N GLY A 19 17.39 -24.54 -46.60
CA GLY A 19 17.20 -25.78 -47.37
C GLY A 19 16.98 -27.06 -46.54
N PRO A 20 16.37 -28.12 -47.11
CA PRO A 20 15.47 -28.21 -48.27
C PRO A 20 14.07 -28.77 -47.90
N ARG A 21 13.12 -28.58 -48.83
CA ARG A 21 11.78 -29.20 -48.82
C ARG A 21 11.89 -30.72 -48.86
N THR A 22 11.14 -31.39 -47.98
CA THR A 22 10.65 -32.75 -48.24
C THR A 22 9.13 -32.70 -48.21
N THR A 23 8.52 -33.03 -49.33
CA THR A 23 7.08 -33.16 -49.51
C THR A 23 6.69 -34.58 -49.12
N THR A 24 5.78 -34.74 -48.15
CA THR A 24 5.01 -35.99 -48.00
C THR A 24 3.56 -35.67 -47.65
N THR A 25 2.68 -36.31 -48.38
CA THR A 25 1.23 -36.10 -48.47
C THR A 25 0.46 -36.97 -47.48
N THR A 26 -0.60 -36.41 -46.87
CA THR A 26 -1.78 -37.05 -46.23
C THR A 26 -1.51 -37.81 -44.92
N THR A 27 -2.21 -37.52 -43.81
CA THR A 27 -3.54 -38.07 -43.48
C THR A 27 -4.16 -37.27 -42.32
N GLY A 28 -5.49 -37.15 -42.35
CA GLY A 28 -6.31 -36.26 -41.54
C GLY A 28 -6.20 -36.38 -40.01
N GLY A 29 -6.60 -35.30 -39.38
CA GLY A 29 -6.78 -35.16 -37.95
C GLY A 29 -7.27 -33.73 -37.69
N ASP A 30 -8.58 -33.57 -37.54
CA ASP A 30 -9.19 -32.37 -36.98
C ASP A 30 -8.53 -32.10 -35.62
N ALA A 31 -7.63 -31.13 -35.58
CA ALA A 31 -7.18 -30.52 -34.35
C ALA A 31 -7.57 -29.05 -34.44
N ALA A 32 -8.78 -28.76 -33.98
CA ALA A 32 -9.17 -27.41 -33.63
C ALA A 32 -8.08 -26.86 -32.71
N ALA A 33 -7.31 -25.88 -33.21
CA ALA A 33 -6.31 -25.19 -32.44
C ALA A 33 -7.03 -24.47 -31.29
N GLU A 34 -7.02 -25.08 -30.12
CA GLU A 34 -7.54 -24.50 -28.89
C GLU A 34 -6.68 -23.27 -28.59
N LYS A 35 -7.25 -22.09 -28.88
CA LYS A 35 -6.63 -20.80 -28.60
C LYS A 35 -6.27 -20.79 -27.10
N PRO A 36 -5.01 -20.51 -26.71
CA PRO A 36 -4.65 -20.48 -25.31
C PRO A 36 -5.51 -19.43 -24.61
N THR A 37 -6.46 -19.89 -23.79
CA THR A 37 -7.25 -19.06 -22.90
C THR A 37 -6.29 -18.56 -21.83
N LEU A 38 -5.75 -17.36 -22.03
CA LEU A 38 -5.04 -16.66 -20.97
C LEU A 38 -5.97 -16.60 -19.75
N PRO A 39 -5.49 -16.96 -18.55
CA PRO A 39 -6.28 -16.83 -17.35
C PRO A 39 -6.75 -15.37 -17.23
N PRO A 40 -7.97 -15.12 -16.74
CA PRO A 40 -8.47 -13.77 -16.57
C PRO A 40 -7.45 -12.98 -15.76
N ALA A 41 -7.06 -11.82 -16.29
CA ALA A 41 -6.20 -10.88 -15.57
C ALA A 41 -6.85 -10.62 -14.21
N VAL A 42 -6.13 -10.89 -13.13
CA VAL A 42 -6.59 -10.57 -11.78
C VAL A 42 -6.70 -9.06 -11.73
N GLU A 43 -7.93 -8.56 -11.72
CA GLU A 43 -8.22 -7.13 -11.65
C GLU A 43 -7.65 -6.60 -10.33
N ALA A 44 -6.87 -5.52 -10.42
CA ALA A 44 -6.30 -4.90 -9.23
C ALA A 44 -7.43 -4.46 -8.30
N PRO A 45 -7.30 -4.63 -6.97
CA PRO A 45 -8.34 -4.24 -6.04
C PRO A 45 -8.65 -2.75 -6.20
N ALA A 46 -9.95 -2.42 -6.15
CA ALA A 46 -10.41 -1.04 -6.25
C ALA A 46 -9.83 -0.19 -5.11
N PRO A 47 -9.47 1.09 -5.38
CA PRO A 47 -8.89 1.96 -4.38
C PRO A 47 -9.88 2.28 -3.25
N LEU A 48 -9.36 2.39 -2.02
CA LEU A 48 -10.14 2.63 -0.80
C LEU A 48 -10.34 4.14 -0.53
N ILE A 49 -11.02 4.82 -1.44
CA ILE A 49 -11.18 6.29 -1.39
C ILE A 49 -12.33 6.69 -0.45
N ILE A 50 -12.06 7.64 0.44
CA ILE A 50 -13.02 8.31 1.32
C ILE A 50 -13.40 9.66 0.72
N ASP A 51 -14.64 9.79 0.23
CA ASP A 51 -15.17 11.07 -0.25
C ASP A 51 -15.37 12.02 0.94
N LYS A 52 -14.55 13.09 1.02
CA LYS A 52 -14.56 14.04 2.15
C LYS A 52 -15.92 14.68 2.41
N VAL A 53 -16.76 14.81 1.37
CA VAL A 53 -18.07 15.46 1.45
C VAL A 53 -19.16 14.46 1.80
N LYS A 54 -19.12 13.26 1.21
CA LYS A 54 -20.23 12.30 1.30
C LYS A 54 -20.10 11.29 2.42
N ILE A 55 -18.91 11.10 2.98
CA ILE A 55 -18.67 10.09 4.02
C ILE A 55 -19.54 10.33 5.25
N LYS A 56 -20.17 9.26 5.74
CA LYS A 56 -21.02 9.25 6.94
C LYS A 56 -20.77 7.99 7.77
N VAL A 57 -21.12 8.08 9.06
CA VAL A 57 -21.06 6.94 9.98
C VAL A 57 -21.87 5.75 9.42
N GLY A 58 -21.29 4.56 9.51
CA GLY A 58 -21.85 3.31 8.98
C GLY A 58 -21.49 3.01 7.53
N ASP A 59 -20.90 3.94 6.78
CA ASP A 59 -20.40 3.65 5.43
C ASP A 59 -19.29 2.59 5.46
N ARG A 60 -19.16 1.86 4.35
CA ARG A 60 -18.11 0.85 4.14
C ARG A 60 -17.01 1.39 3.23
N VAL A 61 -15.76 1.15 3.63
CA VAL A 61 -14.57 1.47 2.83
C VAL A 61 -13.71 0.21 2.79
N GLY A 62 -13.86 -0.59 1.75
CA GLY A 62 -13.29 -1.95 1.72
C GLY A 62 -13.84 -2.81 2.87
N SER A 63 -12.94 -3.39 3.67
CA SER A 63 -13.29 -4.15 4.88
C SER A 63 -13.68 -3.28 6.07
N PHE A 64 -13.36 -1.99 6.05
CA PHE A 64 -13.57 -1.07 7.17
C PHE A 64 -15.00 -0.52 7.21
N THR A 65 -15.44 -0.16 8.41
CA THR A 65 -16.71 0.53 8.66
C THR A 65 -16.43 1.89 9.29
N VAL A 66 -17.07 2.94 8.80
CA VAL A 66 -16.92 4.28 9.38
C VAL A 66 -17.58 4.34 10.74
N LYS A 67 -16.78 4.62 11.78
CA LYS A 67 -17.22 4.73 13.17
C LYS A 67 -17.62 6.15 13.54
N SER A 68 -16.80 7.13 13.16
CA SER A 68 -17.06 8.55 13.40
C SER A 68 -16.61 9.39 12.21
N VAL A 69 -17.25 10.54 12.06
CA VAL A 69 -16.90 11.58 11.09
C VAL A 69 -16.94 12.90 11.85
N GLU A 70 -15.79 13.49 12.11
CA GLU A 70 -15.68 14.80 12.76
C GLU A 70 -15.60 15.91 11.73
N ARG A 71 -16.37 16.97 11.96
CA ARG A 71 -16.42 18.13 11.07
C ARG A 71 -16.41 19.42 11.89
N ALA A 72 -15.72 20.44 11.39
CA ALA A 72 -15.80 21.80 11.88
C ALA A 72 -15.99 22.76 10.72
N GLU A 73 -16.94 23.69 10.87
CA GLU A 73 -17.27 24.70 9.85
C GLU A 73 -17.55 24.11 8.45
N GLY A 74 -18.06 22.87 8.40
CA GLY A 74 -18.35 22.15 7.15
C GLY A 74 -17.16 21.39 6.55
N PHE A 75 -15.96 21.57 7.09
CA PHE A 75 -14.76 20.84 6.69
C PHE A 75 -14.64 19.53 7.45
N LEU A 76 -14.08 18.51 6.78
CA LEU A 76 -13.76 17.24 7.41
C LEU A 76 -12.51 17.43 8.29
N LEU A 77 -12.59 17.07 9.56
CA LEU A 77 -11.44 17.05 10.46
C LEU A 77 -10.82 15.67 10.55
N ASP A 78 -11.64 14.65 10.82
CA ASP A 78 -11.19 13.26 10.97
C ASP A 78 -12.28 12.28 10.55
N VAL A 79 -11.87 11.13 10.03
CA VAL A 79 -12.70 9.94 9.90
C VAL A 79 -12.03 8.80 10.66
N THR A 80 -12.74 8.24 11.64
CA THR A 80 -12.28 7.02 12.31
C THR A 80 -12.99 5.79 11.73
N LEU A 81 -12.21 4.77 11.43
CA LEU A 81 -12.63 3.51 10.84
C LEU A 81 -12.46 2.35 11.83
N ASP A 82 -13.51 1.53 11.96
CA ASP A 82 -13.45 0.24 12.63
C ASP A 82 -13.12 -0.88 11.61
N GLY A 83 -12.18 -1.73 11.98
CA GLY A 83 -11.67 -2.84 11.16
C GLY A 83 -10.19 -3.09 11.48
N GLU A 84 -9.75 -4.32 11.26
CA GLU A 84 -8.34 -4.70 11.44
C GLU A 84 -7.57 -4.57 10.13
N LEU A 85 -6.31 -4.14 10.23
CA LEU A 85 -5.36 -3.99 9.15
C LEU A 85 -4.05 -4.71 9.52
N GLU A 86 -3.74 -5.80 8.83
CA GLU A 86 -2.46 -6.50 8.96
C GLU A 86 -1.43 -5.96 7.96
N VAL A 87 -0.34 -5.39 8.44
CA VAL A 87 0.68 -4.71 7.63
C VAL A 87 2.08 -4.94 8.16
N SER A 88 3.05 -4.93 7.24
CA SER A 88 4.47 -4.79 7.56
C SER A 88 4.89 -3.32 7.49
N GLY A 89 5.94 -2.99 8.24
CA GLY A 89 6.47 -1.64 8.23
C GLY A 89 7.64 -1.43 9.17
N LYS A 90 8.12 -0.19 9.21
CA LYS A 90 9.14 0.29 10.14
C LYS A 90 8.47 0.97 11.32
N TYR A 91 9.09 0.89 12.49
CA TYR A 91 8.64 1.61 13.67
C TYR A 91 9.81 2.36 14.32
N HIS A 92 9.52 3.53 14.89
CA HIS A 92 10.46 4.32 15.67
C HIS A 92 9.73 5.23 16.64
N TYR A 93 10.41 5.67 17.68
CA TYR A 93 9.88 6.69 18.58
C TYR A 93 10.24 8.07 18.06
N SER A 94 9.30 9.00 18.12
CA SER A 94 9.52 10.42 17.85
C SER A 94 9.09 11.24 19.07
N ASP A 95 9.90 12.22 19.44
CA ASP A 95 9.57 13.25 20.43
C ASP A 95 8.74 14.41 19.83
N PHE A 96 8.44 14.34 18.53
CA PHE A 96 7.75 15.40 17.80
C PHE A 96 6.84 14.84 16.70
N THR A 97 5.65 14.39 17.10
CA THR A 97 4.58 13.93 16.20
C THR A 97 3.58 15.04 15.82
N GLY A 98 3.78 16.27 16.30
CA GLY A 98 2.84 17.38 16.20
C GLY A 98 1.97 17.54 17.46
N ASP A 99 1.53 16.42 18.03
CA ASP A 99 0.70 16.38 19.26
C ASP A 99 1.49 15.91 20.50
N GLY A 100 2.82 15.88 20.40
CA GLY A 100 3.73 15.41 21.44
C GLY A 100 4.59 14.24 20.98
N ASP A 101 5.04 13.43 21.93
CA ASP A 101 5.86 12.26 21.67
C ASP A 101 5.01 11.00 21.39
N GLY A 102 5.55 10.07 20.64
CA GLY A 102 4.83 8.86 20.27
C GLY A 102 5.59 7.91 19.36
N TRP A 103 5.10 6.67 19.32
CA TRP A 103 5.55 5.68 18.36
C TRP A 103 4.94 5.97 16.99
N ILE A 104 5.79 6.01 15.97
CA ILE A 104 5.40 6.12 14.57
C ILE A 104 5.55 4.74 13.94
N PHE A 105 4.54 4.32 13.18
CA PHE A 105 4.58 3.16 12.31
C PHE A 105 4.48 3.62 10.85
N GLU A 106 5.52 3.32 10.07
CA GLU A 106 5.58 3.59 8.63
C GLU A 106 5.32 2.28 7.88
N ILE A 107 4.16 2.20 7.24
CA ILE A 107 3.67 1.04 6.49
C ILE A 107 4.46 0.91 5.17
N ASP A 108 4.82 -0.33 4.83
CA ASP A 108 5.50 -0.64 3.58
C ASP A 108 4.65 -0.25 2.35
N ALA A 109 5.31 0.16 1.27
CA ALA A 109 4.63 0.70 0.08
C ALA A 109 3.76 -0.33 -0.65
N ASP A 110 4.08 -1.63 -0.53
CA ASP A 110 3.31 -2.72 -1.12
C ASP A 110 1.90 -2.86 -0.52
N ALA A 111 1.68 -2.29 0.67
CA ALA A 111 0.40 -2.26 1.34
C ALA A 111 -0.47 -1.04 0.97
N ALA A 112 0.02 -0.12 0.15
CA ALA A 112 -0.64 1.17 -0.12
C ALA A 112 -2.07 1.01 -0.67
N ASN A 113 -2.34 -0.02 -1.46
CA ASN A 113 -3.67 -0.32 -2.01
C ASN A 113 -4.68 -0.86 -0.97
N ARG A 114 -4.21 -1.21 0.23
CA ARG A 114 -5.05 -1.68 1.36
C ARG A 114 -5.37 -0.59 2.37
N LEU A 115 -4.83 0.61 2.17
CA LEU A 115 -5.00 1.74 3.08
C LEU A 115 -6.14 2.65 2.60
N PRO A 116 -7.12 2.95 3.46
CA PRO A 116 -8.09 3.99 3.18
C PRO A 116 -7.44 5.38 3.13
N TYR A 117 -7.90 6.25 2.23
CA TYR A 117 -7.39 7.61 2.08
C TYR A 117 -8.44 8.61 1.62
N LEU A 118 -8.22 9.89 1.91
CA LEU A 118 -9.18 10.92 1.56
C LEU A 118 -9.12 11.25 0.07
N SER A 119 -10.28 11.55 -0.53
CA SER A 119 -10.38 11.99 -1.92
C SER A 119 -9.48 13.21 -2.16
N GLY A 120 -8.65 13.13 -3.21
CA GLY A 120 -7.66 14.17 -3.54
C GLY A 120 -6.24 13.90 -3.02
N GLU A 121 -6.05 12.88 -2.19
CA GLU A 121 -4.73 12.40 -1.77
C GLU A 121 -4.22 11.26 -2.66
N GLY A 122 -2.90 11.06 -2.68
CA GLY A 122 -2.27 9.89 -3.28
C GLY A 122 -2.00 8.79 -2.25
N PRO A 123 -2.15 7.50 -2.60
CA PRO A 123 -1.96 6.38 -1.67
C PRO A 123 -0.50 6.18 -1.21
N GLU A 124 0.45 6.87 -1.81
CA GLU A 124 1.85 6.87 -1.39
C GLU A 124 2.08 7.75 -0.15
N GLN A 125 1.22 8.75 0.08
CA GLN A 125 1.35 9.80 1.11
C GLN A 125 0.75 9.42 2.47
N ILE A 126 0.14 8.25 2.59
CA ILE A 126 -0.76 7.87 3.70
C ILE A 126 -0.19 6.81 4.63
N ARG A 127 1.12 6.54 4.52
CA ARG A 127 1.73 5.33 5.09
C ARG A 127 2.26 5.50 6.51
N MET A 128 2.29 6.72 7.04
CA MET A 128 2.76 7.00 8.39
C MET A 128 1.59 7.17 9.35
N TYR A 129 1.61 6.41 10.45
CA TYR A 129 0.62 6.45 11.50
C TYR A 129 1.28 6.67 12.86
N VAL A 130 0.77 7.61 13.64
CA VAL A 130 1.09 7.72 15.06
C VAL A 130 0.28 6.68 15.83
N LEU A 131 0.94 5.84 16.62
CA LEU A 131 0.28 4.83 17.44
C LEU A 131 -0.39 5.48 18.64
N SER A 132 -1.72 5.38 18.71
CA SER A 132 -2.54 6.05 19.73
C SER A 132 -2.41 5.45 21.13
N ASN A 133 -1.87 4.23 21.24
CA ASN A 133 -1.65 3.49 22.47
C ASN A 133 -0.14 3.30 22.74
N SER A 134 0.58 4.41 22.91
CA SER A 134 2.05 4.44 23.04
C SER A 134 2.62 3.51 24.14
N PRO A 135 2.05 3.42 25.36
CA PRO A 135 2.55 2.49 26.39
C PRO A 135 2.45 1.01 25.99
N GLU A 136 1.32 0.62 25.39
CA GLU A 136 1.11 -0.72 24.86
C GLU A 136 2.01 -0.98 23.65
N ALA A 137 2.21 0.02 22.79
CA ALA A 137 3.09 -0.07 21.65
C ALA A 137 4.54 -0.31 22.06
N LEU A 138 5.04 0.36 23.10
CA LEU A 138 6.34 0.08 23.69
C LEU A 138 6.47 -1.38 24.17
N THR A 139 5.40 -1.92 24.76
CA THR A 139 5.39 -3.31 25.26
C THR A 139 5.42 -4.32 24.11
N LEU A 140 4.71 -4.04 23.02
CA LEU A 140 4.59 -4.93 21.86
C LEU A 140 5.80 -4.85 20.90
N LEU A 141 6.34 -3.66 20.68
CA LEU A 141 7.44 -3.41 19.73
C LEU A 141 8.82 -3.44 20.39
N GLY A 142 8.87 -3.36 21.72
CA GLY A 142 10.11 -3.27 22.47
C GLY A 142 10.76 -1.87 22.37
N LYS A 143 12.01 -1.80 22.81
CA LYS A 143 12.78 -0.54 22.85
C LYS A 143 13.50 -0.31 21.52
N GLY A 144 13.56 0.95 21.10
CA GLY A 144 14.31 1.38 19.92
C GLY A 144 13.56 1.17 18.60
N PRO A 145 14.12 1.63 17.48
CA PRO A 145 13.52 1.48 16.16
C PRO A 145 13.68 0.05 15.63
N GLY A 146 12.88 -0.32 14.64
CA GLY A 146 12.95 -1.62 13.99
C GLY A 146 11.97 -1.79 12.85
N THR A 147 11.74 -3.04 12.47
CA THR A 147 10.68 -3.47 11.54
C THR A 147 9.73 -4.43 12.23
N ALA A 148 8.45 -4.42 11.84
CA ALA A 148 7.48 -5.34 12.40
C ALA A 148 6.38 -5.70 11.39
N VAL A 149 5.75 -6.84 11.62
CA VAL A 149 4.44 -7.19 11.06
C VAL A 149 3.43 -7.05 12.18
N VAL A 150 2.41 -6.21 11.98
CA VAL A 150 1.49 -5.78 13.02
C VAL A 150 0.05 -5.85 12.56
N VAL A 151 -0.86 -5.89 13.53
CA VAL A 151 -2.29 -5.68 13.32
C VAL A 151 -2.66 -4.32 13.94
N LEU A 152 -3.14 -3.41 13.10
CA LEU A 152 -3.65 -2.11 13.47
C LEU A 152 -5.18 -2.10 13.46
N ASP A 153 -5.80 -1.30 14.31
CA ASP A 153 -7.23 -0.97 14.21
C ASP A 153 -7.49 0.49 14.58
N GLY A 154 -8.77 0.90 14.52
CA GLY A 154 -9.18 2.25 14.88
C GLY A 154 -8.46 3.31 14.05
N LEU A 155 -8.37 3.09 12.73
CA LEU A 155 -7.65 4.00 11.83
C LEU A 155 -8.37 5.36 11.82
N SER A 156 -7.71 6.39 12.32
CA SER A 156 -8.15 7.78 12.24
C SER A 156 -7.37 8.48 11.13
N ILE A 157 -8.12 9.15 10.25
CA ILE A 157 -7.64 9.76 9.02
C ILE A 157 -8.11 11.21 9.00
N GLY A 158 -7.23 12.11 9.43
CA GLY A 158 -7.39 13.55 9.24
C GLY A 158 -6.73 14.07 7.96
N GLU A 159 -6.92 15.37 7.68
CA GLU A 159 -6.39 16.00 6.46
C GLU A 159 -4.87 16.20 6.48
N ARG A 160 -4.25 16.38 7.65
CA ARG A 160 -2.79 16.49 7.75
C ARG A 160 -2.21 15.11 8.00
N GLN A 161 -1.02 14.84 7.46
CA GLN A 161 -0.34 13.56 7.69
C GLN A 161 -0.09 13.29 9.17
N ILE A 162 0.15 14.34 9.97
CA ILE A 162 0.33 14.24 11.43
C ILE A 162 -0.94 13.82 12.18
N ASP A 163 -2.12 13.99 11.57
CA ASP A 163 -3.41 13.64 12.18
C ASP A 163 -3.76 12.16 11.97
N ARG A 164 -2.87 11.36 11.34
CA ARG A 164 -3.12 9.95 11.08
C ARG A 164 -2.74 9.09 12.27
N ARG A 165 -3.73 8.37 12.79
CA ARG A 165 -3.59 7.58 14.00
C ARG A 165 -4.11 6.18 13.81
N ALA A 166 -3.48 5.23 14.49
CA ALA A 166 -3.94 3.86 14.54
C ALA A 166 -3.63 3.30 15.91
N ARG A 167 -4.43 2.35 16.38
CA ARG A 167 -4.12 1.61 17.59
C ARG A 167 -3.40 0.31 17.20
N LEU A 168 -2.27 0.04 17.85
CA LEU A 168 -1.57 -1.24 17.71
C LEU A 168 -2.28 -2.31 18.54
N VAL A 169 -2.86 -3.31 17.89
CA VAL A 169 -3.59 -4.40 18.56
C VAL A 169 -2.65 -5.56 18.88
N ARG A 170 -1.83 -5.96 17.90
CA ARG A 170 -0.92 -7.11 18.00
C ARG A 170 0.36 -6.86 17.20
N ALA A 171 1.48 -7.36 17.69
CA ALA A 171 2.69 -7.53 16.89
C ALA A 171 2.86 -9.02 16.56
N LEU A 172 2.85 -9.37 15.28
CA LEU A 172 3.00 -10.74 14.78
C LEU A 172 4.47 -11.13 14.63
N LYS A 173 5.29 -10.14 14.26
CA LYS A 173 6.75 -10.28 14.17
C LYS A 173 7.38 -8.93 14.49
N VAL A 174 8.47 -8.94 15.25
CA VAL A 174 9.26 -7.74 15.56
C VAL A 174 10.73 -8.06 15.29
N THR A 175 11.42 -7.14 14.62
CA THR A 175 12.84 -7.23 14.32
C THR A 175 13.46 -5.87 14.63
N PRO A 176 13.98 -5.69 15.86
CA PRO A 176 14.65 -4.46 16.27
C PRO A 176 15.86 -4.18 15.39
N THR A 177 16.10 -2.91 15.09
CA THR A 177 17.36 -2.47 14.48
C THR A 177 18.45 -2.60 15.55
N ALA A 178 19.57 -3.25 15.20
CA ALA A 178 20.71 -3.30 16.10
C ALA A 178 21.14 -1.87 16.49
N PRO A 179 21.47 -1.61 17.76
CA PRO A 179 22.07 -0.34 18.11
C PRO A 179 23.33 -0.15 17.28
N GLU A 180 23.48 1.00 16.62
CA GLU A 180 24.75 1.35 15.98
C GLU A 180 25.83 1.34 17.06
N GLU A 181 26.78 0.40 16.97
CA GLU A 181 27.99 0.44 17.77
C GLU A 181 28.76 1.71 17.34
N LYS A 182 28.83 2.69 18.26
CA LYS A 182 29.64 3.90 18.11
C LYS A 182 31.04 3.70 18.64
#